data_AF-W9VW06-F1
#
_entry.id   AF-W9VW06-F1
#
_cell.length_a   1.000
_cell.length_b   1.000
_cell.length_c   1.000
_cell.angle_alpha   90.00
_cell.angle_beta   90.00
_cell.angle_gamma   90.00
#
_symmetry.space_group_name_H-M   'P 1'
#
loop_
_entity.id
_entity.type
_entity.pdbx_description
1 polymer ?
#
loop_
_entity_poly.entity_id
_entity_poly.type
_entity_poly.pdbx_seq_one_letter_code
_entity_poly.pdbx_strand_id
1 'polypeptide(L)'
;MKRSPNSSPSFPAASFSILDMRFFHHFLTIAYPHLPVDNDHVWVHDIPQFAEQHEYLMHALLSLGASHLSRLTGVDYRRESLVHRGHAIAGLNQALSQTARTFGESDAMLASCYALTFQASYMGDGLADFITMVRGCALTTEKIKQEQAPTAFNLQPGWHFKYMAPRLQNLPRVDPRLLEDAYDGLENIRPFLSGTTEIDFHAALVDVIISLQASPASGYLQFTGVYDVWYELCHDAFKTFLDPNNLVAQLLLAYFVGLQLLMVPLAALEWPHRADVSRVRVLQGSVEWAQGIFERLGDSEWSNHLEWPRTVIATVIAEINGEVLHLPPVLQLHLAAQDITPETTMLELEPI
;
A
#
# COMPACT_ATOMS: atom_id res chain seq x y z
N MET A 1 35.82 50.35 8.68
CA MET A 1 34.72 49.64 8.00
C MET A 1 34.55 48.26 8.63
N LYS A 2 33.53 48.05 9.47
CA LYS A 2 33.18 46.72 9.99
C LYS A 2 32.25 46.06 8.97
N ARG A 3 32.63 44.90 8.44
CA ARG A 3 31.78 44.07 7.57
C ARG A 3 30.64 43.50 8.41
N SER A 4 29.41 43.85 8.05
CA SER A 4 28.20 43.18 8.54
C SER A 4 28.20 41.73 8.05
N PRO A 5 27.87 40.73 8.89
CA PRO A 5 27.66 39.38 8.40
C PRO A 5 26.35 39.35 7.60
N ASN A 6 26.41 38.83 6.37
CA ASN A 6 25.23 38.50 5.59
C ASN A 6 24.40 37.50 6.38
N SER A 7 23.26 37.94 6.92
CA SER A 7 22.21 37.04 7.39
C SER A 7 21.51 36.46 6.17
N SER A 8 21.84 35.21 5.84
CA SER A 8 21.00 34.38 4.98
C SER A 8 19.58 34.34 5.56
N PRO A 9 18.51 34.40 4.74
CA PRO A 9 17.16 34.23 5.27
C PRO A 9 17.03 32.83 5.87
N SER A 10 16.85 32.75 7.20
CA SER A 10 16.48 31.51 7.87
C SER A 10 15.02 31.23 7.56
N PHE A 11 14.74 30.16 6.81
CA PHE A 11 13.40 29.60 6.78
C PHE A 11 13.00 29.21 8.21
N PRO A 12 11.75 29.45 8.65
CA PRO A 12 11.31 28.97 9.96
C PRO A 12 11.49 27.45 10.00
N ALA A 13 12.25 26.97 10.98
CA ALA A 13 12.45 25.53 11.15
C ALA A 13 11.11 24.84 11.39
N ALA A 14 10.92 23.67 10.79
CA ALA A 14 9.79 22.80 11.06
C ALA A 14 9.68 22.54 12.57
N SER A 15 8.49 22.72 13.14
CA SER A 15 8.22 22.43 14.55
C SER A 15 7.41 21.15 14.65
N PHE A 16 7.97 20.15 15.32
CA PHE A 16 7.30 18.87 15.60
C PHE A 16 6.89 18.76 17.07
N SER A 17 5.74 18.13 17.31
CA SER A 17 5.14 17.94 18.62
C SER A 17 5.65 16.67 19.33
N ILE A 18 5.37 16.53 20.64
CA ILE A 18 5.61 15.27 21.35
C ILE A 18 4.75 14.12 20.79
N LEU A 19 3.58 14.45 20.26
CA LEU A 19 2.71 13.48 19.60
C LEU A 19 3.34 12.98 18.29
N ASP A 20 4.05 13.85 17.58
CA ASP A 20 4.79 13.47 16.36
C ASP A 20 5.91 12.47 16.70
N MET A 21 6.58 12.62 17.85
CA MET A 21 7.56 11.63 18.32
C MET A 21 6.92 10.26 18.56
N ARG A 22 5.66 10.20 19.03
CA ARG A 22 4.91 8.94 19.16
C ARG A 22 4.60 8.32 17.80
N PHE A 23 4.18 9.12 16.82
CA PHE A 23 3.92 8.64 15.46
C PHE A 23 5.21 8.14 14.78
N PHE A 24 6.31 8.86 14.96
CA PHE A 24 7.62 8.47 14.42
C PHE A 24 8.14 7.19 15.07
N HIS A 25 8.05 7.06 16.39
CA HIS A 25 8.39 5.82 17.09
C HIS A 25 7.54 4.65 16.59
N HIS A 26 6.23 4.83 16.44
CA HIS A 26 5.33 3.80 15.90
C HIS A 26 5.70 3.42 14.46
N PHE A 27 6.09 4.40 13.64
CA PHE A 27 6.62 4.14 12.30
C PHE A 27 7.86 3.22 12.35
N LEU A 28 8.88 3.59 13.12
CA LEU A 28 10.16 2.85 13.19
C LEU A 28 10.03 1.43 13.75
N THR A 29 9.04 1.19 14.60
CA THR A 29 8.89 -0.08 15.31
C THR A 29 7.87 -1.01 14.66
N ILE A 30 6.84 -0.46 14.02
CA ILE A 30 5.67 -1.25 13.57
C ILE A 30 5.23 -0.88 12.16
N ALA A 31 5.02 0.41 11.86
CA ALA A 31 4.25 0.83 10.70
C ALA A 31 5.05 1.02 9.40
N TYR A 32 6.38 0.89 9.43
CA TYR A 32 7.18 1.08 8.22
C TYR A 32 6.84 0.03 7.14
N PRO A 33 6.84 0.39 5.85
CA PRO A 33 6.49 -0.50 4.76
C PRO A 33 7.27 -1.83 4.72
N HIS A 34 6.69 -2.87 4.13
CA HIS A 34 7.44 -4.08 3.73
C HIS A 34 8.05 -3.96 2.34
N LEU A 35 7.65 -2.96 1.56
CA LEU A 35 8.15 -2.73 0.22
C LEU A 35 9.14 -1.56 0.19
N PRO A 36 10.15 -1.59 -0.69
CA PRO A 36 10.54 -2.76 -1.49
C PRO A 36 11.05 -3.89 -0.59
N VAL A 37 10.84 -5.16 -0.97
CA VAL A 37 11.25 -6.30 -0.12
C VAL A 37 12.74 -6.29 0.17
N ASP A 38 13.14 -6.80 1.35
CA ASP A 38 14.53 -6.80 1.83
C ASP A 38 15.13 -5.40 2.10
N ASN A 39 14.29 -4.44 2.50
CA ASN A 39 14.71 -3.06 2.81
C ASN A 39 14.34 -2.63 4.23
N ASP A 40 14.09 -3.57 5.14
CA ASP A 40 13.76 -3.24 6.54
C ASP A 40 14.82 -2.34 7.18
N HIS A 41 16.10 -2.64 6.94
CA HIS A 41 17.22 -1.83 7.43
C HIS A 41 17.20 -0.40 6.85
N VAL A 42 16.89 -0.25 5.56
CA VAL A 42 16.80 1.05 4.89
C VAL A 42 15.71 1.89 5.54
N TRP A 43 14.54 1.29 5.79
CA TRP A 43 13.39 1.97 6.38
C TRP A 43 13.63 2.47 7.81
N VAL A 44 14.41 1.75 8.62
CA VAL A 44 14.61 2.10 10.04
C VAL A 44 15.95 2.78 10.33
N HIS A 45 16.90 2.79 9.39
CA HIS A 45 18.20 3.43 9.55
C HIS A 45 18.44 4.58 8.57
N ASP A 46 18.32 4.36 7.27
CA ASP A 46 18.67 5.35 6.24
C ASP A 46 17.55 6.39 6.05
N ILE A 47 16.30 5.93 5.90
CA ILE A 47 15.14 6.82 5.70
C ILE A 47 14.97 7.85 6.83
N PRO A 48 15.13 7.51 8.12
CA PRO A 48 15.13 8.49 9.21
C PRO A 48 16.20 9.58 9.09
N GLN A 49 17.40 9.22 8.60
CA GLN A 49 18.48 10.19 8.37
C GLN A 49 18.16 11.11 7.19
N PHE A 50 17.60 10.56 6.11
CA PHE A 50 17.13 11.38 4.98
C PHE A 50 15.99 12.32 5.39
N ALA A 51 15.10 11.88 6.28
CA ALA A 51 13.99 12.69 6.77
C ALA A 51 14.45 13.95 7.53
N GLU A 52 15.66 13.97 8.09
CA GLU A 52 16.27 15.17 8.69
C GLU A 52 16.46 16.29 7.66
N GLN A 53 16.83 15.94 6.43
CA GLN A 53 17.14 16.89 5.35
C GLN A 53 15.96 17.12 4.40
N HIS A 54 14.95 16.25 4.47
CA HIS A 54 13.79 16.26 3.60
C HIS A 54 12.51 16.30 4.44
N GLU A 55 12.07 17.52 4.80
CA GLU A 55 10.90 17.74 5.67
C GLU A 55 9.63 17.04 5.15
N TYR A 56 9.42 17.02 3.83
CA TYR A 56 8.27 16.32 3.22
C TYR A 56 8.27 14.82 3.51
N LEU A 57 9.45 14.20 3.59
CA LEU A 57 9.60 12.79 3.96
C LEU A 57 9.22 12.62 5.42
N MET A 58 9.74 13.46 6.34
CA MET A 58 9.35 13.39 7.76
C MET A 58 7.82 13.47 7.90
N HIS A 59 7.16 14.39 7.20
CA HIS A 59 5.70 14.45 7.18
C HIS A 59 5.05 13.17 6.63
N ALA A 60 5.59 12.55 5.58
CA ALA A 60 5.07 11.28 5.07
C ALA A 60 5.15 10.15 6.12
N LEU A 61 6.28 10.04 6.83
CA LEU A 61 6.49 9.04 7.88
C LEU A 61 5.52 9.24 9.06
N LEU A 62 5.34 10.49 9.49
CA LEU A 62 4.43 10.86 10.58
C LEU A 62 2.96 10.61 10.20
N SER A 63 2.58 10.93 8.96
CA SER A 63 1.23 10.66 8.45
C SER A 63 0.93 9.16 8.44
N LEU A 64 1.88 8.35 7.95
CA LEU A 64 1.75 6.89 7.96
C LEU A 64 1.66 6.35 9.39
N GLY A 65 2.56 6.77 10.28
CA GLY A 65 2.56 6.39 11.69
C GLY A 65 1.23 6.71 12.39
N ALA A 66 0.70 7.92 12.19
CA ALA A 66 -0.58 8.35 12.75
C ALA A 66 -1.76 7.52 12.21
N SER A 67 -1.85 7.31 10.90
CA SER A 67 -2.91 6.51 10.26
C SER A 67 -2.89 5.06 10.73
N HIS A 68 -1.71 4.42 10.73
CA HIS A 68 -1.55 3.04 11.17
C HIS A 68 -1.89 2.88 12.66
N LEU A 69 -1.41 3.80 13.50
CA LEU A 69 -1.69 3.78 14.94
C LEU A 69 -3.19 3.99 15.23
N SER A 70 -3.84 4.87 14.48
CA SER A 70 -5.29 5.11 14.59
C SER A 70 -6.08 3.83 14.31
N ARG A 71 -5.77 3.13 13.21
CA ARG A 71 -6.42 1.85 12.86
C ARG A 71 -6.17 0.74 13.88
N LEU A 72 -4.96 0.67 14.42
CA LEU A 72 -4.59 -0.38 15.37
C LEU A 72 -5.23 -0.17 16.75
N THR A 73 -5.30 1.08 17.22
CA THR A 73 -5.72 1.40 18.60
C THR A 73 -7.15 1.91 18.72
N GLY A 74 -7.76 2.35 17.62
CA GLY A 74 -9.07 3.01 17.61
C GLY A 74 -9.04 4.47 18.08
N VAL A 75 -7.87 5.02 18.42
CA VAL A 75 -7.72 6.44 18.78
C VAL A 75 -7.72 7.28 17.51
N ASP A 76 -8.60 8.28 17.43
CA ASP A 76 -8.71 9.13 16.24
C ASP A 76 -7.53 10.11 16.12
N TYR A 77 -6.59 9.79 15.23
CA TYR A 77 -5.50 10.67 14.79
C TYR A 77 -5.68 11.18 13.35
N ARG A 78 -6.92 11.17 12.83
CA ARG A 78 -7.19 11.53 11.42
C ARG A 78 -6.73 12.95 11.11
N ARG A 79 -6.95 13.89 12.03
CA ARG A 79 -6.59 15.31 11.83
C ARG A 79 -5.08 15.47 11.64
N GLU A 80 -4.31 14.93 12.57
CA GLU A 80 -2.85 14.95 12.56
C GLU A 80 -2.33 14.30 11.28
N SER A 81 -2.83 13.11 10.98
CA SER A 81 -2.44 12.36 9.78
C SER A 81 -2.66 13.16 8.49
N LEU A 82 -3.81 13.82 8.35
CA LEU A 82 -4.13 14.61 7.15
C LEU A 82 -3.31 15.90 7.04
N VAL A 83 -2.99 16.55 8.16
CA VAL A 83 -2.10 17.72 8.18
C VAL A 83 -0.71 17.33 7.68
N HIS A 84 -0.14 16.24 8.23
CA HIS A 84 1.15 15.75 7.74
C HIS A 84 1.07 15.28 6.28
N ARG A 85 0.01 14.58 5.87
CA ARG A 85 -0.20 14.17 4.47
C ARG A 85 -0.16 15.36 3.51
N GLY A 86 -0.84 16.46 3.85
CA GLY A 86 -0.87 17.67 3.03
C GLY A 86 0.51 18.28 2.80
N HIS A 87 1.31 18.42 3.86
CA HIS A 87 2.68 18.91 3.76
C HIS A 87 3.58 17.94 2.96
N ALA A 88 3.44 16.63 3.19
CA ALA A 88 4.19 15.61 2.47
C ALA A 88 3.94 15.67 0.96
N ILE A 89 2.67 15.74 0.52
CA ILE A 89 2.31 15.81 -0.91
C ILE A 89 2.81 17.12 -1.53
N ALA A 90 2.64 18.25 -0.83
CA ALA A 90 3.09 19.55 -1.33
C ALA A 90 4.61 19.56 -1.55
N GLY A 91 5.39 19.11 -0.57
CA GLY A 91 6.85 19.07 -0.66
C GLY A 91 7.36 18.00 -1.63
N LEU A 92 6.72 16.83 -1.71
CA LEU A 92 7.06 15.79 -2.67
C LEU A 92 6.83 16.27 -4.12
N ASN A 93 5.72 16.96 -4.40
CA ASN A 93 5.48 17.52 -5.74
C ASN A 93 6.55 18.54 -6.13
N GLN A 94 7.00 19.37 -5.17
CA GLN A 94 8.11 20.28 -5.40
C GLN A 94 9.42 19.52 -5.66
N ALA A 95 9.72 18.48 -4.90
CA ALA A 95 10.93 17.66 -5.08
C ALA A 95 10.94 16.92 -6.43
N LEU A 96 9.81 16.32 -6.83
CA LEU A 96 9.68 15.60 -8.11
C LEU A 96 9.91 16.50 -9.33
N SER A 97 9.58 17.80 -9.22
CA SER A 97 9.83 18.79 -10.28
C SER A 97 11.31 19.18 -10.44
N GLN A 98 12.17 18.73 -9.53
CA GLN A 98 13.59 19.03 -9.50
C GLN A 98 14.43 17.80 -9.88
N THR A 99 15.63 18.03 -10.39
CA THR A 99 16.63 16.97 -10.60
C THR A 99 17.31 16.67 -9.27
N ALA A 100 17.42 15.39 -8.89
CA ALA A 100 18.19 14.99 -7.73
C ALA A 100 19.69 15.28 -7.97
N ARG A 101 20.33 15.96 -7.04
CA ARG A 101 21.72 16.39 -7.07
C ARG A 101 22.55 15.76 -5.95
N THR A 102 21.91 15.32 -4.86
CA THR A 102 22.60 14.72 -3.71
C THR A 102 22.08 13.32 -3.41
N PHE A 103 22.96 12.50 -2.82
CA PHE A 103 22.57 11.20 -2.29
C PHE A 103 21.44 11.36 -1.26
N GLY A 104 20.46 10.45 -1.28
CA GLY A 104 19.30 10.50 -0.40
C GLY A 104 18.08 11.25 -0.96
N GLU A 105 18.22 12.15 -1.93
CA GLU A 105 17.07 12.91 -2.47
C GLU A 105 16.07 12.00 -3.19
N SER A 106 16.56 11.14 -4.09
CA SER A 106 15.71 10.18 -4.79
C SER A 106 15.16 9.09 -3.86
N ASP A 107 15.94 8.67 -2.86
CA ASP A 107 15.48 7.77 -1.81
C ASP A 107 14.35 8.41 -1.00
N ALA A 108 14.47 9.70 -0.67
CA ALA A 108 13.45 10.42 0.09
C ALA A 108 12.16 10.62 -0.70
N MET A 109 12.28 10.90 -2.01
CA MET A 109 11.12 10.91 -2.92
C MET A 109 10.43 9.54 -2.95
N LEU A 110 11.19 8.46 -3.18
CA LEU A 110 10.64 7.11 -3.28
C LEU A 110 10.03 6.64 -1.96
N ALA A 111 10.71 6.87 -0.83
CA ALA A 111 10.23 6.54 0.50
C ALA A 111 8.94 7.30 0.85
N SER A 112 8.83 8.56 0.41
CA SER A 112 7.61 9.35 0.56
C SER A 112 6.46 8.78 -0.27
N CYS A 113 6.70 8.38 -1.53
CA CYS A 113 5.70 7.69 -2.34
C CYS A 113 5.21 6.41 -1.65
N TYR A 114 6.11 5.54 -1.19
CA TYR A 114 5.73 4.32 -0.46
C TYR A 114 4.96 4.65 0.82
N ALA A 115 5.46 5.57 1.65
CA ALA A 115 4.80 5.94 2.90
C ALA A 115 3.37 6.45 2.66
N LEU A 116 3.17 7.27 1.63
CA LEU A 116 1.85 7.79 1.24
C LEU A 116 0.95 6.72 0.59
N THR A 117 1.51 5.73 -0.11
CA THR A 117 0.78 4.55 -0.61
C THR A 117 0.22 3.73 0.55
N PHE A 118 1.06 3.35 1.51
CA PHE A 118 0.63 2.60 2.68
C PHE A 118 -0.35 3.41 3.54
N GLN A 119 -0.10 4.70 3.69
CA GLN A 119 -1.00 5.57 4.45
C GLN A 119 -2.38 5.69 3.79
N ALA A 120 -2.45 5.76 2.46
CA ALA A 120 -3.70 5.74 1.72
C ALA A 120 -4.48 4.43 1.94
N SER A 121 -3.79 3.28 2.05
CA SER A 121 -4.43 1.98 2.35
C SER A 121 -5.18 1.93 3.69
N TYR A 122 -4.88 2.87 4.59
CA TYR A 122 -5.54 3.00 5.89
C TYR A 122 -6.67 4.05 5.89
N MET A 123 -6.96 4.71 4.78
CA MET A 123 -8.01 5.72 4.64
C MET A 123 -9.21 5.14 3.89
N GLY A 124 -10.43 5.29 4.40
CA GLY A 124 -11.63 4.73 3.75
C GLY A 124 -12.00 5.36 2.39
N ASP A 125 -11.50 6.56 2.11
CA ASP A 125 -11.62 7.27 0.84
C ASP A 125 -10.30 7.25 0.01
N GLY A 126 -9.34 6.41 0.42
CA GLY A 126 -7.96 6.44 -0.06
C GLY A 126 -7.65 5.68 -1.36
N LEU A 127 -8.62 5.06 -2.05
CA LEU A 127 -8.33 4.18 -3.19
C LEU A 127 -7.64 4.91 -4.37
N ALA A 128 -8.19 6.05 -4.79
CA ALA A 128 -7.61 6.83 -5.89
C ALA A 128 -6.21 7.36 -5.52
N ASP A 129 -6.04 7.74 -4.25
CA ASP A 129 -4.78 8.18 -3.68
C ASP A 129 -3.74 7.05 -3.64
N PHE A 130 -4.16 5.83 -3.27
CA PHE A 130 -3.33 4.63 -3.28
C PHE A 130 -2.82 4.36 -4.69
N ILE A 131 -3.70 4.33 -5.69
CA ILE A 131 -3.35 4.10 -7.09
C ILE A 131 -2.38 5.18 -7.61
N THR A 132 -2.64 6.44 -7.26
CA THR A 132 -1.76 7.57 -7.61
C THR A 132 -0.37 7.43 -7.01
N MET A 133 -0.27 7.02 -5.74
CA MET A 133 1.02 6.86 -5.07
C MET A 133 1.77 5.59 -5.52
N VAL A 134 1.08 4.49 -5.85
CA VAL A 134 1.68 3.32 -6.50
C VAL A 134 2.35 3.72 -7.81
N ARG A 135 1.65 4.48 -8.66
CA ARG A 135 2.22 5.05 -9.89
C ARG A 135 3.41 5.97 -9.60
N GLY A 136 3.32 6.78 -8.53
CA GLY A 136 4.43 7.61 -8.05
C GLY A 136 5.69 6.80 -7.68
N CYS A 137 5.52 5.64 -7.02
CA CYS A 137 6.62 4.74 -6.69
C CYS A 137 7.31 4.23 -7.96
N ALA A 138 6.53 3.79 -8.95
CA ALA A 138 7.06 3.26 -10.21
C ALA A 138 7.79 4.34 -11.03
N LEU A 139 7.21 5.54 -11.18
CA LEU A 139 7.85 6.67 -11.87
C LEU A 139 9.14 7.13 -11.19
N THR A 140 9.15 7.18 -9.86
CA THR A 140 10.35 7.57 -9.09
C THR A 140 11.45 6.51 -9.20
N THR A 141 11.07 5.22 -9.14
CA THR A 141 12.00 4.10 -9.34
C THR A 141 12.62 4.15 -10.74
N GLU A 142 11.82 4.43 -11.78
CA GLU A 142 12.33 4.58 -13.14
C GLU A 142 13.27 5.79 -13.28
N LYS A 143 12.93 6.93 -12.67
CA LYS A 143 13.81 8.10 -12.62
C LYS A 143 15.17 7.78 -11.98
N ILE A 144 15.19 7.07 -10.84
CA ILE A 144 16.43 6.63 -10.18
C ILE A 144 17.29 5.79 -11.14
N LYS A 145 16.68 4.85 -11.86
CA LYS A 145 17.38 3.99 -12.83
C LYS A 145 17.93 4.78 -14.01
N GLN A 146 17.13 5.66 -14.60
CA GLN A 146 17.53 6.50 -15.74
C GLN A 146 18.66 7.46 -15.40
N GLU A 147 18.61 8.07 -14.21
CA GLU A 147 19.63 8.99 -13.72
C GLU A 147 20.87 8.27 -13.16
N GLN A 148 20.83 6.93 -13.05
CA GLN A 148 21.85 6.12 -12.36
C GLN A 148 22.17 6.65 -10.96
N ALA A 149 21.14 7.16 -10.27
CA ALA A 149 21.30 7.79 -8.98
C ALA A 149 21.69 6.73 -7.93
N PRO A 150 22.68 7.03 -7.05
CA PRO A 150 22.96 6.16 -5.92
C PRO A 150 21.73 6.11 -5.01
N THR A 151 21.34 4.90 -4.60
CA THR A 151 20.14 4.64 -3.79
C THR A 151 20.49 3.70 -2.64
N ALA A 152 19.86 3.93 -1.48
CA ALA A 152 19.92 3.00 -0.35
C ALA A 152 19.03 1.77 -0.57
N PHE A 153 17.99 1.89 -1.39
CA PHE A 153 17.05 0.80 -1.64
C PHE A 153 17.61 -0.28 -2.59
N ASN A 154 17.28 -1.53 -2.31
CA ASN A 154 17.50 -2.66 -3.20
C ASN A 154 16.49 -2.64 -4.39
N LEU A 155 16.80 -1.84 -5.42
CA LEU A 155 15.93 -1.63 -6.60
C LEU A 155 16.37 -2.38 -7.87
N GLN A 156 17.24 -3.39 -7.72
CA GLN A 156 17.75 -4.15 -8.88
C GLN A 156 16.59 -4.82 -9.65
N PRO A 157 16.61 -4.86 -10.98
CA PRO A 157 15.60 -5.56 -11.76
C PRO A 157 15.44 -7.01 -11.30
N GLY A 158 14.20 -7.44 -11.03
CA GLY A 158 13.89 -8.78 -10.55
C GLY A 158 14.31 -9.08 -9.10
N TRP A 159 14.76 -8.07 -8.32
CA TRP A 159 15.15 -8.25 -6.92
C TRP A 159 14.01 -8.83 -6.08
N HIS A 160 12.79 -8.32 -6.28
CA HIS A 160 11.59 -8.80 -5.61
C HIS A 160 11.43 -10.32 -5.76
N PHE A 161 11.54 -10.82 -6.99
CA PHE A 161 11.45 -12.24 -7.30
C PHE A 161 12.61 -13.04 -6.71
N LYS A 162 13.84 -12.51 -6.81
CA LYS A 162 15.03 -13.16 -6.24
C LYS A 162 14.90 -13.33 -4.72
N TYR A 163 14.45 -12.29 -4.02
CA TYR A 163 14.26 -12.32 -2.58
C TYR A 163 13.10 -13.24 -2.17
N MET A 164 12.01 -13.25 -2.93
CA MET A 164 10.84 -14.09 -2.65
C MET A 164 11.00 -15.55 -3.06
N ALA A 165 11.91 -15.87 -4.00
CA ALA A 165 12.09 -17.20 -4.58
C ALA A 165 12.13 -18.36 -3.55
N PRO A 166 12.86 -18.27 -2.42
CA PRO A 166 12.90 -19.35 -1.43
C PRO A 166 11.55 -19.62 -0.74
N ARG A 167 10.63 -18.64 -0.76
CA ARG A 167 9.35 -18.67 -0.05
C ARG A 167 8.19 -19.07 -0.96
N LEU A 168 8.34 -18.97 -2.29
CA LEU A 168 7.28 -19.21 -3.26
C LEU A 168 6.67 -20.63 -3.14
N GLN A 169 7.47 -21.63 -2.76
CA GLN A 169 7.00 -23.02 -2.61
C GLN A 169 6.07 -23.21 -1.40
N ASN A 170 6.12 -22.30 -0.42
CA ASN A 170 5.37 -22.39 0.83
C ASN A 170 4.19 -21.41 0.87
N LEU A 171 3.86 -20.77 -0.25
CA LEU A 171 2.73 -19.85 -0.32
C LEU A 171 1.42 -20.61 -0.04
N PRO A 172 0.53 -20.07 0.81
CA PRO A 172 -0.75 -20.69 1.08
C PRO A 172 -1.63 -20.70 -0.18
N ARG A 173 -2.52 -21.70 -0.27
CA ARG A 173 -3.46 -21.81 -1.39
C ARG A 173 -4.66 -20.89 -1.16
N VAL A 174 -5.14 -20.26 -2.23
CA VAL A 174 -6.45 -19.59 -2.25
C VAL A 174 -7.53 -20.64 -2.53
N ASP A 175 -8.71 -20.52 -1.90
CA ASP A 175 -9.81 -21.47 -2.13
C ASP A 175 -10.22 -21.44 -3.62
N PRO A 176 -10.21 -22.59 -4.34
CA PRO A 176 -10.52 -22.63 -5.76
C PRO A 176 -11.90 -22.09 -6.13
N ARG A 177 -12.90 -22.20 -5.24
CA ARG A 177 -14.26 -21.69 -5.51
C ARG A 177 -14.27 -20.19 -5.61
N LEU A 178 -13.55 -19.51 -4.71
CA LEU A 178 -13.39 -18.05 -4.78
C LEU A 178 -12.74 -17.62 -6.08
N LEU A 179 -11.82 -18.42 -6.63
CA LEU A 179 -11.17 -18.12 -7.91
C LEU A 179 -12.08 -18.40 -9.12
N GLU A 180 -12.85 -19.49 -9.08
CA GLU A 180 -13.84 -19.82 -10.12
C GLU A 180 -14.93 -18.76 -10.20
N ASP A 181 -15.51 -18.38 -9.06
CA ASP A 181 -16.53 -17.33 -8.99
C ASP A 181 -15.97 -15.95 -9.44
N ALA A 182 -14.69 -15.67 -9.15
CA ALA A 182 -14.02 -14.44 -9.60
C ALA A 182 -13.87 -14.42 -11.12
N TYR A 183 -13.44 -15.56 -11.70
CA TYR A 183 -13.24 -15.73 -13.13
C TYR A 183 -14.57 -15.55 -13.88
N ASP A 184 -15.61 -16.24 -13.45
CA ASP A 184 -16.95 -16.14 -14.05
C ASP A 184 -17.50 -14.71 -13.93
N GLY A 185 -17.32 -14.06 -12.77
CA GLY A 185 -17.70 -12.67 -12.56
C GLY A 185 -17.04 -11.71 -13.54
N LEU A 186 -15.72 -11.83 -13.74
CA LEU A 186 -14.97 -11.01 -14.69
C LEU A 186 -15.31 -11.32 -16.15
N GLU A 187 -15.46 -12.58 -16.53
CA GLU A 187 -15.85 -12.94 -17.90
C GLU A 187 -17.25 -12.42 -18.25
N ASN A 188 -18.15 -12.37 -17.27
CA ASN A 188 -19.48 -11.75 -17.44
C ASN A 188 -19.42 -10.23 -17.62
N ILE A 189 -18.36 -9.56 -17.16
CA ILE A 189 -18.15 -8.11 -17.35
C ILE A 189 -17.52 -7.81 -18.73
N ARG A 190 -16.76 -8.76 -19.28
CA ARG A 190 -15.99 -8.61 -20.52
C ARG A 190 -16.77 -8.02 -21.71
N PRO A 191 -18.03 -8.40 -22.00
CA PRO A 191 -18.78 -7.86 -23.15
C PRO A 191 -19.07 -6.36 -23.06
N PHE A 192 -18.94 -5.77 -21.86
CA PHE A 192 -19.25 -4.37 -21.60
C PHE A 192 -18.02 -3.46 -21.67
N LEU A 193 -16.82 -4.04 -21.80
CA LEU A 193 -15.58 -3.29 -21.85
C LEU A 193 -15.39 -2.71 -23.25
N SER A 194 -15.22 -1.38 -23.32
CA SER A 194 -15.04 -0.66 -24.58
C SER A 194 -13.80 0.24 -24.61
N GLY A 195 -13.31 0.67 -23.44
CA GLY A 195 -12.07 1.43 -23.32
C GLY A 195 -10.85 0.52 -23.23
N THR A 196 -9.74 0.94 -23.84
CA THR A 196 -8.49 0.16 -23.88
C THR A 196 -7.97 -0.11 -22.47
N THR A 197 -7.99 0.90 -21.60
CA THR A 197 -7.51 0.80 -20.22
C THR A 197 -8.31 -0.20 -19.40
N GLU A 198 -9.64 -0.18 -19.53
CA GLU A 198 -10.52 -1.11 -18.83
C GLU A 198 -10.32 -2.54 -19.34
N ILE A 199 -10.08 -2.72 -20.64
CA ILE A 199 -9.74 -4.03 -21.24
C ILE A 199 -8.41 -4.55 -20.71
N ASP A 200 -7.37 -3.71 -20.68
CA ASP A 200 -6.04 -4.09 -20.21
C ASP A 200 -6.06 -4.43 -18.71
N PHE A 201 -6.76 -3.63 -17.91
CA PHE A 201 -6.90 -3.89 -16.48
C PHE A 201 -7.75 -5.13 -16.19
N HIS A 202 -8.83 -5.36 -16.94
CA HIS A 202 -9.61 -6.59 -16.87
C HIS A 202 -8.76 -7.82 -17.19
N ALA A 203 -8.00 -7.78 -18.29
CA ALA A 203 -7.11 -8.87 -18.69
C ALA A 203 -6.07 -9.17 -17.59
N ALA A 204 -5.47 -8.12 -17.00
CA ALA A 204 -4.54 -8.29 -15.89
C ALA A 204 -5.19 -8.99 -14.68
N LEU A 205 -6.43 -8.64 -14.31
CA LEU A 205 -7.14 -9.31 -13.21
C LEU A 205 -7.44 -10.78 -13.54
N VAL A 206 -7.91 -11.07 -14.76
CA VAL A 206 -8.18 -12.45 -15.21
C VAL A 206 -6.89 -13.29 -15.21
N ASP A 207 -5.78 -12.73 -15.69
CA ASP A 207 -4.49 -13.43 -15.71
C ASP A 207 -4.01 -13.80 -14.30
N VAL A 208 -4.22 -12.94 -13.31
CA VAL A 208 -3.91 -13.28 -11.90
C VAL A 208 -4.75 -14.45 -11.42
N ILE A 209 -6.05 -14.45 -11.71
CA ILE A 209 -6.96 -15.50 -11.26
C ILE A 209 -6.58 -16.84 -11.89
N ILE A 210 -6.37 -16.88 -13.22
CA ILE A 210 -5.89 -18.08 -13.92
C ILE A 210 -4.55 -18.55 -13.33
N SER A 211 -3.65 -17.61 -13.05
CA SER A 211 -2.35 -17.93 -12.47
C SER A 211 -2.46 -18.47 -11.04
N LEU A 212 -3.37 -17.95 -10.22
CA LEU A 212 -3.67 -18.47 -8.87
C LEU A 212 -4.29 -19.86 -8.91
N GLN A 213 -5.17 -20.13 -9.89
CA GLN A 213 -5.75 -21.46 -10.12
C GLN A 213 -4.67 -22.49 -10.46
N ALA A 214 -3.63 -22.08 -11.21
CA ALA A 214 -2.49 -22.94 -11.53
C ALA A 214 -1.58 -23.17 -10.31
N SER A 215 -1.15 -22.10 -9.63
CA SER A 215 -0.41 -22.19 -8.37
C SER A 215 -0.37 -20.86 -7.60
N PRO A 216 -0.26 -20.89 -6.26
CA PRO A 216 -0.06 -19.66 -5.46
C PRO A 216 1.16 -18.84 -5.90
N ALA A 217 2.24 -19.52 -6.29
CA ALA A 217 3.47 -18.88 -6.75
C ALA A 217 3.26 -18.11 -8.05
N SER A 218 2.67 -18.73 -9.07
CA SER A 218 2.37 -18.04 -10.34
C SER A 218 1.39 -16.89 -10.13
N GLY A 219 0.34 -17.09 -9.33
CA GLY A 219 -0.61 -16.05 -9.00
C GLY A 219 0.02 -14.85 -8.30
N TYR A 220 0.90 -15.09 -7.32
CA TYR A 220 1.66 -14.03 -6.64
C TYR A 220 2.53 -13.21 -7.60
N LEU A 221 3.29 -13.88 -8.46
CA LEU A 221 4.12 -13.21 -9.46
C LEU A 221 3.27 -12.37 -10.42
N GLN A 222 2.17 -12.94 -10.91
CA GLN A 222 1.26 -12.24 -11.82
C GLN A 222 0.60 -11.02 -11.15
N PHE A 223 0.22 -11.13 -9.87
CA PHE A 223 -0.41 -10.03 -9.13
C PHE A 223 0.50 -8.80 -9.02
N THR A 224 1.81 -8.99 -8.85
CA THR A 224 2.75 -7.87 -8.80
C THR A 224 2.75 -7.04 -10.09
N GLY A 225 2.47 -7.66 -11.24
CA GLY A 225 2.38 -7.00 -12.54
C GLY A 225 1.08 -6.21 -12.78
N VAL A 226 0.04 -6.40 -11.95
CA VAL A 226 -1.22 -5.62 -12.10
C VAL A 226 -0.97 -4.12 -11.95
N TYR A 227 -0.02 -3.75 -11.10
CA TYR A 227 0.35 -2.34 -10.88
C TYR A 227 1.01 -1.69 -12.10
N ASP A 228 1.60 -2.48 -13.00
CA ASP A 228 2.23 -1.97 -14.23
C ASP A 228 1.19 -1.34 -15.16
N VAL A 229 -0.06 -1.84 -15.14
CA VAL A 229 -1.16 -1.24 -15.90
C VAL A 229 -1.29 0.24 -15.57
N TRP A 230 -1.24 0.64 -14.29
CA TRP A 230 -1.37 2.05 -13.90
C TRP A 230 -0.13 2.88 -14.21
N TYR A 231 1.04 2.26 -14.12
CA TYR A 231 2.32 2.90 -14.42
C TYR A 231 2.39 3.31 -15.90
N GLU A 232 1.95 2.43 -16.80
CA GLU A 232 2.03 2.60 -18.25
C GLU A 232 1.02 3.60 -18.83
N LEU A 233 -0.05 3.92 -18.09
CA LEU A 233 -1.07 4.85 -18.58
C LEU A 233 -0.50 6.25 -18.82
N CYS A 234 -0.97 6.90 -19.88
CA CYS A 234 -0.76 8.35 -20.05
C CYS A 234 -1.59 9.14 -19.03
N HIS A 235 -1.32 10.44 -18.89
CA HIS A 235 -2.00 11.29 -17.89
C HIS A 235 -3.54 11.28 -18.06
N ASP A 236 -4.03 11.44 -19.30
CA ASP A 236 -5.47 11.52 -19.56
C ASP A 236 -6.17 10.18 -19.31
N ALA A 237 -5.60 9.07 -19.79
CA ALA A 237 -6.16 7.74 -19.56
C ALA A 237 -6.20 7.39 -18.06
N PHE A 238 -5.14 7.73 -17.32
CA PHE A 238 -5.10 7.54 -15.87
C PHE A 238 -6.18 8.33 -15.15
N LYS A 239 -6.38 9.59 -15.53
CA LYS A 239 -7.43 10.44 -14.95
C LYS A 239 -8.83 9.91 -15.26
N THR A 240 -9.07 9.48 -16.49
CA THR A 240 -10.36 8.88 -16.90
C THR A 240 -10.64 7.57 -16.18
N PHE A 241 -9.62 6.73 -15.99
CA PHE A 241 -9.75 5.47 -15.26
C PHE A 241 -10.11 5.69 -13.78
N LEU A 242 -9.52 6.70 -13.15
CA LEU A 242 -9.80 7.07 -11.75
C LEU A 242 -11.04 7.95 -11.57
N ASP A 243 -11.73 8.35 -12.64
CA ASP A 243 -12.96 9.13 -12.50
C ASP A 243 -14.00 8.30 -11.74
N PRO A 244 -14.52 8.78 -10.61
CA PRO A 244 -15.55 8.05 -9.86
C PRO A 244 -16.82 7.80 -10.69
N ASN A 245 -17.07 8.54 -11.75
CA ASN A 245 -18.22 8.35 -12.64
C ASN A 245 -17.95 7.30 -13.74
N ASN A 246 -16.71 6.81 -13.89
CA ASN A 246 -16.40 5.68 -14.74
C ASN A 246 -16.83 4.39 -14.03
N LEU A 247 -18.12 4.06 -14.12
CA LEU A 247 -18.72 2.96 -13.36
C LEU A 247 -18.11 1.59 -13.71
N VAL A 248 -17.65 1.39 -14.95
CA VAL A 248 -16.96 0.16 -15.37
C VAL A 248 -15.60 0.06 -14.67
N ALA A 249 -14.82 1.14 -14.64
CA ALA A 249 -13.55 1.15 -13.89
C ALA A 249 -13.79 0.95 -12.38
N GLN A 250 -14.82 1.57 -11.81
CA GLN A 250 -15.19 1.34 -10.40
C GLN A 250 -15.53 -0.13 -10.15
N LEU A 251 -16.26 -0.78 -11.05
CA LEU A 251 -16.57 -2.21 -10.96
C LEU A 251 -15.30 -3.06 -11.00
N LEU A 252 -14.39 -2.82 -11.95
CA LEU A 252 -13.11 -3.55 -12.01
C LEU A 252 -12.25 -3.29 -10.76
N LEU A 253 -12.28 -2.07 -10.21
CA LEU A 253 -11.60 -1.74 -8.96
C LEU A 253 -12.18 -2.50 -7.75
N ALA A 254 -13.48 -2.79 -7.72
CA ALA A 254 -14.05 -3.66 -6.69
C ALA A 254 -13.48 -5.09 -6.76
N TYR A 255 -13.30 -5.63 -7.97
CA TYR A 255 -12.64 -6.93 -8.15
C TYR A 255 -11.17 -6.88 -7.74
N PHE A 256 -10.46 -5.82 -8.12
CA PHE A 256 -9.08 -5.60 -7.68
C PHE A 256 -8.95 -5.58 -6.15
N VAL A 257 -9.83 -4.88 -5.43
CA VAL A 257 -9.81 -4.83 -3.96
C VAL A 257 -10.06 -6.22 -3.36
N GLY A 258 -11.03 -6.97 -3.88
CA GLY A 258 -11.28 -8.35 -3.44
C GLY A 258 -10.07 -9.26 -3.68
N LEU A 259 -9.45 -9.15 -4.86
CA LEU A 259 -8.26 -9.91 -5.22
C LEU A 259 -7.07 -9.53 -4.32
N GLN A 260 -6.86 -8.23 -4.06
CA GLN A 260 -5.83 -7.76 -3.14
C GLN A 260 -5.99 -8.37 -1.74
N LEU A 261 -7.22 -8.53 -1.25
CA LEU A 261 -7.49 -9.18 0.04
C LEU A 261 -7.20 -10.68 0.01
N LEU A 262 -7.47 -11.38 -1.09
CA LEU A 262 -7.04 -12.77 -1.29
C LEU A 262 -5.51 -12.92 -1.32
N MET A 263 -4.79 -11.88 -1.74
CA MET A 263 -3.33 -11.86 -1.79
C MET A 263 -2.67 -11.59 -0.43
N VAL A 264 -3.40 -11.10 0.58
CA VAL A 264 -2.85 -10.76 1.91
C VAL A 264 -2.08 -11.93 2.55
N PRO A 265 -2.59 -13.18 2.58
CA PRO A 265 -1.85 -14.30 3.18
C PRO A 265 -0.56 -14.64 2.43
N LEU A 266 -0.53 -14.38 1.12
CA LEU A 266 0.63 -14.63 0.27
C LEU A 266 1.67 -13.51 0.48
N ALA A 267 1.23 -12.25 0.48
CA ALA A 267 2.07 -11.07 0.74
C ALA A 267 2.63 -11.04 2.17
N ALA A 268 1.97 -11.72 3.13
CA ALA A 268 2.50 -11.90 4.49
C ALA A 268 3.88 -12.58 4.53
N LEU A 269 4.27 -13.32 3.47
CA LEU A 269 5.61 -13.92 3.38
C LEU A 269 6.70 -12.94 2.92
N GLU A 270 6.36 -11.72 2.52
CA GLU A 270 7.33 -10.65 2.20
C GLU A 270 8.03 -10.13 3.46
N TRP A 271 7.34 -10.21 4.61
CA TRP A 271 7.75 -9.69 5.92
C TRP A 271 7.38 -10.64 7.07
N PRO A 272 7.85 -11.91 7.08
CA PRO A 272 7.33 -12.95 7.96
C PRO A 272 7.48 -12.64 9.46
N HIS A 273 8.54 -11.94 9.86
CA HIS A 273 8.77 -11.57 11.27
C HIS A 273 7.85 -10.45 11.76
N ARG A 274 7.11 -9.78 10.86
CA ARG A 274 6.19 -8.66 11.16
C ARG A 274 4.73 -8.97 10.81
N ALA A 275 4.49 -10.10 10.16
CA ALA A 275 3.16 -10.60 9.85
C ALA A 275 2.48 -11.07 11.15
N ASP A 276 1.55 -10.27 11.66
CA ASP A 276 0.86 -10.53 12.91
C ASP A 276 -0.65 -10.35 12.71
N VAL A 277 -1.42 -11.38 13.11
CA VAL A 277 -2.89 -11.39 13.09
C VAL A 277 -3.53 -10.26 13.90
N SER A 278 -2.82 -9.69 14.88
CA SER A 278 -3.30 -8.51 15.63
C SER A 278 -3.46 -7.27 14.74
N ARG A 279 -2.83 -7.26 13.56
CA ARG A 279 -2.76 -6.12 12.65
C ARG A 279 -3.83 -6.15 11.55
N VAL A 280 -4.73 -7.13 11.56
CA VAL A 280 -5.78 -7.27 10.52
C VAL A 280 -6.71 -6.05 10.47
N ARG A 281 -6.86 -5.32 11.58
CA ARG A 281 -7.63 -4.05 11.64
C ARG A 281 -7.15 -2.99 10.65
N VAL A 282 -5.91 -3.06 10.18
CA VAL A 282 -5.39 -2.09 9.20
C VAL A 282 -5.96 -2.31 7.80
N LEU A 283 -6.51 -3.50 7.52
CA LEU A 283 -7.20 -3.83 6.27
C LEU A 283 -8.59 -3.17 6.16
N GLN A 284 -9.08 -2.54 7.25
CA GLN A 284 -10.37 -1.86 7.27
C GLN A 284 -10.47 -0.76 6.19
N GLY A 285 -9.36 -0.10 5.86
CA GLY A 285 -9.35 0.89 4.76
C GLY A 285 -9.72 0.26 3.41
N SER A 286 -9.17 -0.92 3.09
CA SER A 286 -9.52 -1.65 1.87
C SER A 286 -10.97 -2.14 1.86
N VAL A 287 -11.52 -2.53 3.01
CA VAL A 287 -12.95 -2.86 3.14
C VAL A 287 -13.82 -1.64 2.85
N GLU A 288 -13.48 -0.49 3.42
CA GLU A 288 -14.20 0.77 3.22
C GLU A 288 -14.14 1.24 1.76
N TRP A 289 -13.01 1.01 1.05
CA TRP A 289 -12.91 1.27 -0.39
C TRP A 289 -13.98 0.50 -1.17
N ALA A 290 -14.07 -0.81 -0.93
CA ALA A 290 -15.03 -1.65 -1.63
C ALA A 290 -16.47 -1.26 -1.29
N GLN A 291 -16.77 -0.96 -0.02
CA GLN A 291 -18.09 -0.47 0.40
C GLN A 291 -18.47 0.83 -0.32
N GLY A 292 -17.56 1.80 -0.41
CA GLY A 292 -17.81 3.04 -1.15
C GLY A 292 -18.08 2.82 -2.65
N ILE A 293 -17.43 1.83 -3.26
CA ILE A 293 -17.74 1.41 -4.63
C ILE A 293 -19.12 0.75 -4.72
N PHE A 294 -19.47 -0.12 -3.77
CA PHE A 294 -20.75 -0.83 -3.75
C PHE A 294 -21.92 0.13 -3.61
N GLU A 295 -21.79 1.15 -2.76
CA GLU A 295 -22.79 2.21 -2.61
C GLU A 295 -22.97 2.97 -3.93
N ARG A 296 -21.86 3.34 -4.57
CA ARG A 296 -21.89 4.08 -5.84
C ARG A 296 -22.54 3.29 -6.98
N LEU A 297 -22.27 1.99 -7.06
CA LEU A 297 -22.80 1.12 -8.12
C LEU A 297 -24.16 0.50 -7.77
N GLY A 298 -24.62 0.62 -6.52
CA GLY A 298 -25.79 -0.08 -5.99
C GLY A 298 -27.08 0.16 -6.77
N ASP A 299 -27.28 1.41 -7.22
CA ASP A 299 -28.45 1.84 -8.00
C ASP A 299 -28.21 1.82 -9.52
N SER A 300 -27.05 1.34 -9.97
CA SER A 300 -26.69 1.24 -11.38
C SER A 300 -26.97 -0.15 -11.96
N GLU A 301 -26.93 -0.27 -13.29
CA GLU A 301 -27.01 -1.56 -13.99
C GLU A 301 -25.89 -2.55 -13.59
N TRP A 302 -24.79 -2.05 -13.03
CA TRP A 302 -23.63 -2.84 -12.61
C TRP A 302 -23.81 -3.55 -11.26
N SER A 303 -24.88 -3.25 -10.51
CA SER A 303 -25.09 -3.81 -9.17
C SER A 303 -25.14 -5.34 -9.15
N ASN A 304 -25.61 -5.96 -10.24
CA ASN A 304 -25.67 -7.42 -10.40
C ASN A 304 -24.29 -8.06 -10.61
N HIS A 305 -23.26 -7.29 -10.98
CA HIS A 305 -21.90 -7.79 -11.18
C HIS A 305 -21.03 -7.69 -9.91
N LEU A 306 -21.60 -7.23 -8.79
CA LEU A 306 -20.92 -7.07 -7.50
C LEU A 306 -21.03 -8.27 -6.57
N GLU A 307 -21.64 -9.38 -6.99
CA GLU A 307 -21.85 -10.55 -6.15
C GLU A 307 -20.53 -11.10 -5.57
N TRP A 308 -19.52 -11.30 -6.41
CA TRP A 308 -18.23 -11.80 -5.96
C TRP A 308 -17.49 -10.82 -5.04
N PRO A 309 -17.28 -9.53 -5.40
CA PRO A 309 -16.66 -8.58 -4.48
C PRO A 309 -17.40 -8.47 -3.14
N ARG A 310 -18.74 -8.42 -3.14
CA ARG A 310 -19.53 -8.34 -1.89
C ARG A 310 -19.31 -9.56 -1.00
N THR A 311 -19.23 -10.76 -1.60
CA THR A 311 -18.99 -12.02 -0.89
C THR A 311 -17.60 -12.04 -0.23
N VAL A 312 -16.56 -11.65 -0.96
CA VAL A 312 -15.19 -11.55 -0.41
C VAL A 312 -15.13 -10.54 0.73
N ILE A 313 -15.69 -9.34 0.54
CA ILE A 313 -15.65 -8.28 1.54
C ILE A 313 -16.46 -8.64 2.79
N ALA A 314 -17.62 -9.26 2.64
CA ALA A 314 -18.41 -9.75 3.77
C ALA A 314 -17.65 -10.81 4.58
N THR A 315 -16.94 -11.72 3.90
CA THR A 315 -16.11 -12.74 4.56
C THR A 315 -14.94 -12.12 5.32
N VAL A 316 -14.27 -11.12 4.73
CA VAL A 316 -13.17 -10.38 5.37
C VAL A 316 -13.65 -9.61 6.60
N ILE A 317 -14.83 -8.99 6.55
CA ILE A 317 -15.43 -8.31 7.71
C ILE A 317 -15.68 -9.31 8.84
N ALA A 318 -16.26 -10.47 8.52
CA ALA A 318 -16.50 -11.53 9.50
C ALA A 318 -15.19 -12.01 10.15
N GLU A 319 -14.12 -12.17 9.35
CA GLU A 319 -12.79 -12.53 9.86
C GLU A 319 -12.18 -11.46 10.78
N ILE A 320 -12.24 -10.18 10.39
CA ILE A 320 -11.78 -9.04 11.19
C ILE A 320 -12.48 -9.00 12.56
N ASN A 321 -13.79 -9.31 12.58
CA ASN A 321 -14.61 -9.28 13.78
C ASN A 321 -14.50 -10.56 14.62
N GLY A 322 -13.80 -11.60 14.14
CA GLY A 322 -13.72 -12.90 14.81
C GLY A 322 -15.05 -13.68 14.80
N GLU A 323 -15.88 -13.44 13.79
CA GLU A 323 -17.16 -14.11 13.59
C GLU A 323 -16.97 -15.53 13.03
N VAL A 324 -17.98 -16.39 13.22
CA VAL A 324 -17.97 -17.74 12.62
C VAL A 324 -18.21 -17.63 11.13
N LEU A 325 -17.28 -18.17 10.34
CA LEU A 325 -17.39 -18.13 8.89
C LEU A 325 -18.35 -19.20 8.37
N HIS A 326 -19.19 -18.79 7.41
CA HIS A 326 -20.03 -19.70 6.61
C HIS A 326 -19.43 -19.97 5.23
N LEU A 327 -18.39 -19.23 4.86
CA LEU A 327 -17.66 -19.30 3.60
C LEU A 327 -16.18 -19.60 3.86
N PRO A 328 -15.42 -19.99 2.82
CA PRO A 328 -13.99 -20.23 2.96
C PRO A 328 -13.24 -18.98 3.42
N PRO A 329 -12.20 -19.12 4.26
CA PRO A 329 -11.45 -17.97 4.75
C PRO A 329 -10.72 -17.24 3.63
N VAL A 330 -10.73 -15.90 3.67
CA VAL A 330 -10.04 -15.03 2.71
C VAL A 330 -8.65 -14.68 3.23
N LEU A 331 -8.55 -14.18 4.45
CA LEU A 331 -7.28 -13.75 5.06
C LEU A 331 -6.54 -14.89 5.76
N GLN A 332 -7.17 -16.06 5.89
CA GLN A 332 -6.56 -17.29 6.41
C GLN A 332 -5.81 -17.06 7.75
N LEU A 333 -6.39 -16.24 8.64
CA LEU A 333 -5.74 -15.79 9.87
C LEU A 333 -5.23 -16.94 10.76
N HIS A 334 -5.86 -18.12 10.66
CA HIS A 334 -5.45 -19.34 11.34
C HIS A 334 -4.06 -19.86 10.94
N LEU A 335 -3.56 -19.53 9.73
CA LEU A 335 -2.22 -19.94 9.28
C LEU A 335 -1.10 -19.05 9.82
N ALA A 336 -1.42 -17.83 10.26
CA ALA A 336 -0.46 -16.91 10.86
C ALA A 336 -0.21 -17.19 12.34
N ALA A 337 -0.90 -18.17 12.95
CA ALA A 337 -0.70 -18.64 14.31
C ALA A 337 0.50 -19.61 14.46
N GLN A 338 1.64 -19.30 13.84
CA GLN A 338 2.90 -19.91 14.29
C GLN A 338 3.34 -19.12 15.53
N ASP A 339 3.58 -19.83 16.63
CA ASP A 339 3.97 -19.31 17.94
C ASP A 339 5.09 -18.25 17.86
N ILE A 340 4.71 -16.97 17.71
CA ILE A 340 5.58 -15.85 18.04
C ILE A 340 5.24 -15.54 19.50
N THR A 341 6.03 -16.11 20.42
CA THR A 341 6.05 -15.62 21.80
C THR A 341 6.22 -14.10 21.76
N PRO A 342 5.33 -13.32 22.41
CA PRO A 342 5.53 -11.89 22.47
C PRO A 342 6.86 -11.64 23.17
N GLU A 343 7.84 -11.11 22.44
CA GLU A 343 8.95 -10.41 23.06
C GLU A 343 8.34 -9.21 23.78
N THR A 344 8.00 -9.45 25.04
CA THR A 344 7.57 -8.41 25.94
C THR A 344 8.81 -7.57 26.16
N THR A 345 8.93 -6.44 25.48
CA THR A 345 9.90 -5.41 25.82
C THR A 345 9.47 -4.76 27.14
N MET A 346 9.45 -5.56 28.21
CA MET A 346 9.45 -5.05 29.57
C MET A 346 10.91 -4.72 29.88
N LEU A 347 11.21 -3.43 29.91
CA LEU A 347 12.37 -2.93 30.64
C LEU A 347 12.22 -3.37 32.10
N GLU A 348 12.83 -4.51 32.44
CA GLU A 348 13.09 -4.85 33.83
C GLU A 348 14.05 -3.79 34.38
N LEU A 349 13.49 -2.81 35.08
CA LEU A 349 14.25 -1.95 35.97
C LEU A 349 14.70 -2.82 37.15
N GLU A 350 15.96 -3.26 37.13
CA GLU A 350 16.61 -3.76 38.33
C GLU A 350 16.64 -2.64 39.39
N PRO A 351 16.19 -2.91 40.64
CA PRO A 351 16.30 -1.94 41.70
C PRO A 351 17.76 -1.84 42.16
N ILE A 352 18.25 -0.59 42.24
CA ILE A 352 19.54 -0.20 42.84
C ILE A 352 19.59 -0.56 44.32
#